data_AF-A0A6M1YJM4-F1
#
_entry.id   AF-A0A6M1YJM4-F1
#
_cell.length_a   1.000
_cell.length_b   1.000
_cell.length_c   1.000
_cell.angle_alpha   90.00
_cell.angle_beta   90.00
_cell.angle_gamma   90.00
#
_symmetry.space_group_name_H-M   'P 1'
#
loop_
_entity.id
_entity.type
_entity.pdbx_description
1 polymer ?
#
loop_
_entity_poly.entity_id
_entity_poly.type
_entity_poly.pdbx_seq_one_letter_code
_entity_poly.pdbx_strand_id
1 'polypeptide(L)'
;IDKEVKNLLDSAYKEAYKIVEDNKDKVELMAKSLIKFETLYSDDVKEIMDGSFNEEKKSKKLKIADELQKKAPPPPPPMEDKPTPKDNGPRPQEA
;
A
#
# COMPACT_ATOMS: atom_id res chain seq x y z
N ILE A 1 8.81 27.53 -32.98
CA ILE A 1 8.15 26.48 -32.17
C ILE A 1 9.15 25.88 -31.19
N ASP A 2 10.28 25.33 -31.64
CA ASP A 2 11.31 24.73 -30.77
C ASP A 2 11.83 25.65 -29.65
N LYS A 3 12.03 26.95 -29.96
CA LYS A 3 12.42 27.95 -28.98
C LYS A 3 11.39 28.12 -27.86
N GLU A 4 10.10 28.08 -28.19
CA GLU A 4 9.02 28.24 -27.22
C GLU A 4 8.87 27.00 -26.34
N VAL A 5 9.02 25.80 -26.92
CA VAL A 5 9.04 24.54 -26.16
C VAL A 5 10.19 24.54 -25.16
N LYS A 6 11.39 24.97 -25.58
CA LYS A 6 12.53 25.10 -24.68
C LYS A 6 12.28 26.10 -23.56
N ASN A 7 11.75 27.28 -23.88
CA ASN A 7 11.42 28.30 -22.88
C ASN A 7 10.43 27.78 -21.83
N LEU A 8 9.40 27.03 -22.26
CA LEU A 8 8.41 26.42 -21.37
C LEU A 8 9.03 25.37 -20.44
N LEU A 9 9.92 24.52 -20.96
CA LEU A 9 10.62 23.53 -20.14
C LEU A 9 11.57 24.20 -19.14
N ASP A 10 12.31 25.21 -19.58
CA ASP A 10 13.24 25.95 -18.74
C ASP A 10 12.51 26.69 -17.61
N SER A 11 11.34 27.28 -17.87
CA SER A 11 10.53 27.95 -16.84
C SER A 11 9.93 26.95 -15.85
N ALA A 12 9.32 25.87 -16.34
CA ALA A 12 8.74 24.82 -15.48
C ALA A 12 9.80 24.15 -14.60
N TYR A 13 10.99 23.88 -15.15
CA TYR A 13 12.11 23.32 -14.40
C TYR A 13 12.57 24.27 -13.29
N LYS A 14 12.77 25.55 -13.60
CA LYS A 14 13.20 26.55 -12.60
C LYS A 14 12.17 26.69 -11.47
N GLU A 15 10.89 26.68 -11.80
CA GLU A 15 9.82 26.74 -10.81
C GLU A 15 9.82 25.50 -9.91
N ALA A 16 9.84 24.30 -10.50
CA ALA A 16 9.89 23.05 -9.76
C ALA A 16 11.14 22.96 -8.86
N TYR A 17 12.31 23.34 -9.39
CA TYR A 17 13.55 23.37 -8.65
C TYR A 17 13.48 24.31 -7.46
N LYS A 18 12.93 25.52 -7.66
CA LYS A 18 12.73 26.48 -6.59
C LYS A 18 11.79 25.94 -5.50
N ILE A 19 10.67 25.33 -5.88
CA ILE A 19 9.72 24.74 -4.92
C ILE A 19 10.40 23.68 -4.05
N VAL A 20 11.23 22.82 -4.66
CA VAL A 20 11.98 21.78 -3.94
C VAL A 20 13.02 22.39 -3.00
N GLU A 21 13.79 23.37 -3.47
CA GLU A 21 14.83 24.00 -2.65
C GLU A 21 14.25 24.83 -1.50
N ASP A 22 13.14 25.55 -1.74
CA ASP A 22 12.42 26.31 -0.71
C ASP A 22 11.82 25.39 0.38
N ASN A 23 11.64 24.10 0.09
CA ASN A 23 11.11 23.08 1.01
C ASN A 23 12.13 21.96 1.30
N LYS A 24 13.42 22.25 1.21
CA LYS A 24 14.50 21.26 1.30
C LYS A 24 14.48 20.43 2.58
N ASP A 25 14.13 21.05 3.70
CA ASP A 25 13.98 20.40 5.01
C ASP A 25 12.90 19.31 4.98
N LYS A 26 11.75 19.59 4.37
CA LYS A 26 10.65 18.64 4.19
C LYS A 26 11.03 17.53 3.23
N VAL A 27 11.71 17.84 2.13
CA VAL A 27 12.19 16.85 1.16
C VAL A 27 13.20 15.90 1.80
N GLU A 28 14.13 16.43 2.59
CA GLU A 28 15.10 15.64 3.37
C GLU A 28 14.40 14.74 4.39
N LEU A 29 13.36 15.23 5.06
CA LEU A 29 12.55 14.44 5.98
C LEU A 29 11.78 13.32 5.27
N MET A 30 11.20 13.60 4.09
CA MET A 30 10.56 12.57 3.27
C MET A 30 11.56 11.49 2.84
N ALA A 31 12.75 11.88 2.39
CA ALA A 31 13.80 10.95 1.99
C ALA A 31 14.23 10.03 3.14
N LYS A 32 14.50 10.59 4.32
CA LYS A 32 14.83 9.82 5.53
C LYS A 32 13.69 8.89 5.95
N SER A 33 12.46 9.38 5.87
CA SER A 33 11.28 8.59 6.23
C SER A 33 11.05 7.43 5.26
N LEU A 34 11.27 7.62 3.96
CA LEU A 34 11.20 6.54 2.97
C LEU A 34 12.30 5.50 3.17
N ILE A 35 13.51 5.90 3.55
CA ILE A 35 14.57 4.94 3.92
C ILE A 35 14.12 4.07 5.12
N LYS A 36 13.44 4.67 6.10
CA LYS A 36 13.04 4.01 7.34
C LYS A 36 11.78 3.14 7.21
N PHE A 37 10.79 3.61 6.45
CA PHE A 37 9.45 3.02 6.40
C PHE A 37 9.08 2.46 5.03
N GLU A 38 9.94 2.65 4.01
CA GLU A 38 9.79 2.23 2.61
C GLU A 38 8.63 2.90 1.85
N THR A 39 7.52 3.17 2.51
CA THR A 39 6.30 3.74 1.94
C THR A 39 5.73 4.87 2.80
N LEU A 40 5.41 5.98 2.14
CA LEU A 40 4.64 7.09 2.70
C LEU A 40 3.27 7.15 2.00
N TYR A 41 2.20 7.25 2.79
CA TYR A 41 0.86 7.51 2.27
C TYR A 41 0.63 9.01 2.10
N SER A 42 -0.44 9.39 1.38
CA SER A 42 -0.79 10.80 1.15
C SER A 42 -0.89 11.62 2.43
N ASP A 43 -1.42 11.02 3.50
CA ASP A 43 -1.56 11.69 4.79
C ASP A 43 -0.22 11.91 5.48
N ASP A 44 0.72 10.97 5.31
CA ASP A 44 2.08 11.14 5.85
C ASP A 44 2.79 12.31 5.16
N VAL A 45 2.64 12.43 3.82
CA VAL A 45 3.20 13.54 3.05
C VAL A 45 2.57 14.87 3.48
N LYS A 46 1.25 14.92 3.69
CA LYS A 46 0.56 16.11 4.22
C LYS A 46 1.08 16.49 5.60
N GLU A 47 1.18 15.53 6.52
CA GLU A 47 1.72 15.76 7.86
C GLU A 47 3.17 16.30 7.81
N ILE A 48 4.00 15.86 6.85
CA ILE A 48 5.36 16.40 6.64
C ILE A 48 5.29 17.85 6.13
N MET A 49 4.42 18.12 5.14
CA MET A 49 4.29 19.45 4.56
C MET A 49 3.80 20.50 5.56
N ASP A 50 2.91 20.09 6.48
CA ASP A 50 2.33 20.91 7.55
C ASP A 50 3.23 20.99 8.80
N GLY A 51 4.32 20.22 8.85
CA GLY A 51 5.25 20.19 9.99
C GLY A 51 4.73 19.43 11.20
N SER A 52 3.66 18.64 11.05
CA SER A 52 3.04 17.85 12.14
C SER A 52 3.45 16.38 12.13
N PHE A 53 4.33 15.95 11.23
CA PHE A 53 4.74 14.56 11.07
C PHE A 53 5.41 14.01 12.33
N ASN A 54 5.03 12.78 12.69
CA ASN A 54 5.58 12.09 13.86
C ASN A 54 5.89 10.63 13.52
N GLU A 55 7.17 10.28 13.60
CA GLU A 55 7.67 8.95 13.25
C GLU A 55 7.12 7.83 14.13
N GLU A 56 6.87 8.09 15.42
CA GLU A 56 6.29 7.08 16.32
C GLU A 56 4.84 6.79 15.94
N LYS A 57 4.07 7.83 15.59
CA LYS A 57 2.70 7.65 15.09
C LYS A 57 2.71 6.81 13.82
N LYS A 58 3.60 7.11 12.86
CA LYS A 58 3.76 6.32 11.64
C LYS A 58 4.11 4.86 11.92
N SER A 59 5.09 4.60 12.81
CA SER A 59 5.47 3.24 13.18
C SER A 59 4.31 2.45 13.80
N LYS A 60 3.53 3.08 14.67
CA LYS A 60 2.33 2.46 15.26
C LYS A 60 1.28 2.15 14.20
N LYS A 61 0.99 3.10 13.30
CA LYS A 61 0.06 2.90 12.17
C LYS A 61 0.48 1.68 11.33
N LEU A 62 1.77 1.54 11.01
CA LEU A 62 2.30 0.41 10.22
C LEU A 62 2.14 -0.94 10.92
N LYS A 63 2.44 -1.01 12.22
CA LYS A 63 2.24 -2.24 13.02
C LYS A 63 0.78 -2.68 13.04
N ILE A 64 -0.14 -1.73 13.26
CA ILE A 64 -1.57 -2.03 13.26
C ILE A 64 -2.01 -2.54 11.88
N ALA A 65 -1.53 -1.94 10.79
CA ALA A 65 -1.86 -2.38 9.43
C ALA A 65 -1.37 -3.82 9.17
N ASP A 66 -0.14 -4.16 9.57
CA ASP A 66 0.42 -5.50 9.44
C ASP A 66 -0.34 -6.54 10.30
N GLU A 67 -0.72 -6.18 11.53
CA GLU A 67 -1.56 -7.04 12.39
C GLU A 67 -2.95 -7.30 11.79
N LEU A 68 -3.57 -6.28 11.18
CA LEU A 68 -4.87 -6.43 10.50
C LEU A 68 -4.77 -7.35 9.28
N GLN A 69 -3.67 -7.28 8.53
CA GLN A 69 -3.44 -8.16 7.37
C GLN A 69 -3.14 -9.61 7.78
N LYS A 70 -2.58 -9.84 8.96
CA LYS A 70 -2.31 -11.19 9.50
C LYS A 70 -3.54 -11.88 10.09
N LYS A 71 -4.63 -11.15 10.40
CA LYS A 71 -5.89 -11.79 10.82
C LYS A 71 -6.55 -12.46 9.61
N ALA A 72 -6.51 -13.81 9.62
CA ALA A 72 -6.99 -14.69 8.55
C ALA A 72 -8.41 -14.32 8.05
N PRO A 73 -8.74 -14.63 6.77
CA PRO A 73 -10.11 -14.49 6.29
C PRO A 73 -11.07 -15.30 7.18
N PRO A 74 -12.34 -14.88 7.32
CA PRO A 74 -13.32 -15.63 8.10
C PRO A 74 -13.32 -17.10 7.66
N PRO A 75 -13.52 -18.05 8.60
CA PRO A 75 -13.59 -19.46 8.23
C PRO A 75 -14.63 -19.65 7.13
N PRO A 76 -14.38 -20.51 6.13
CA PRO A 76 -15.38 -20.81 5.12
C PRO A 76 -16.69 -21.21 5.80
N PRO A 77 -17.87 -20.82 5.25
CA PRO A 77 -19.14 -21.22 5.82
C PRO A 77 -19.18 -22.75 5.96
N PRO A 78 -19.85 -23.29 7.00
CA PRO A 78 -19.94 -24.74 7.20
C PRO A 78 -20.41 -25.38 5.89
N MET A 79 -19.60 -26.26 5.31
CA MET A 79 -20.04 -27.08 4.19
C MET A 79 -21.16 -27.97 4.74
N GLU A 80 -22.41 -27.68 4.37
CA GLU A 80 -23.53 -28.57 4.64
C GLU A 80 -23.22 -29.94 4.03
N ASP A 81 -23.26 -30.98 4.86
CA ASP A 81 -23.04 -32.37 4.48
C ASP A 81 -24.00 -32.77 3.35
N LYS A 82 -23.52 -32.72 2.10
CA LYS A 82 -24.18 -33.43 1.01
C LYS A 82 -23.93 -34.93 1.21
N PRO A 83 -24.97 -35.76 1.38
CA PRO A 83 -24.79 -37.19 1.57
C PRO A 83 -24.16 -37.81 0.32
N THR A 84 -23.07 -38.55 0.52
CA THR A 84 -22.42 -39.37 -0.52
C THR A 84 -23.34 -40.52 -0.92
N PRO A 85 -23.50 -40.83 -2.23
CA PRO A 85 -24.26 -42.00 -2.67
C PRO A 85 -23.53 -43.28 -2.24
N LYS A 86 -24.19 -44.13 -1.44
CA LYS A 86 -23.71 -45.48 -1.13
C LYS A 86 -23.88 -46.38 -2.34
N ASP A 87 -22.75 -46.79 -2.90
CA ASP A 87 -22.62 -47.92 -3.82
C ASP A 87 -23.07 -49.21 -3.10
N ASN A 88 -24.12 -49.86 -3.63
CA ASN A 88 -24.61 -51.16 -3.18
C ASN A 88 -25.06 -51.96 -4.43
N GLY A 89 -24.11 -52.48 -5.19
CA GLY A 89 -24.40 -53.52 -6.19
C GLY A 89 -24.45 -54.91 -5.54
N PRO A 90 -25.56 -55.68 -5.65
CA PRO A 90 -25.55 -57.08 -5.27
C PRO A 90 -24.97 -57.93 -6.40
N ARG A 91 -23.94 -58.71 -6.07
CA ARG A 91 -23.32 -59.75 -6.87
C ARG A 91 -24.27 -60.95 -7.04
N PRO A 92 -24.68 -61.35 -8.26
CA PRO A 92 -25.36 -62.62 -8.47
C PRO A 92 -24.36 -63.79 -8.53
N GLN A 93 -24.71 -64.88 -7.85
CA GLN A 93 -24.03 -66.18 -7.90
C GLN A 93 -24.38 -66.94 -9.20
N GLU A 94 -23.49 -67.85 -9.58
CA GLU A 94 -23.51 -68.69 -10.78
C GLU A 94 -24.78 -69.56 -10.94
N ALA A 95 -25.17 -69.77 -12.20
CA ALA A 95 -25.78 -70.99 -12.73
C ALA A 95 -25.46 -71.12 -14.23
#